data_AF-A0A6B4JJ06-F1
#
_entry.id   AF-A0A6B4JJ06-F1
#
_cell.length_a   1.000
_cell.length_b   1.000
_cell.length_c   1.000
_cell.angle_alpha   90.00
_cell.angle_beta   90.00
_cell.angle_gamma   90.00
#
_symmetry.space_group_name_H-M   'P 1'
#
loop_
_entity.id
_entity.type
_entity.pdbx_description
1 polymer ?
#
loop_
_entity_poly.entity_id
_entity_poly.type
_entity_poly.pdbx_seq_one_letter_code
_entity_poly.pdbx_strand_id
1 'polypeptide(L)'
;MLYNVIKNLINHNYYEREDMTNKLNVFMLVNQIAQDQYLELLAMINPVEKKEEVNDKVEEKPKDNIEITEDKKAEENTEVVSQ
;
A
#
# COMPACT_ATOMS: atom_id res chain seq x y z
N MET A 1 3.86 -21.86 -2.81
CA MET A 1 5.15 -21.28 -3.26
C MET A 1 5.38 -19.90 -2.67
N LEU A 2 4.47 -18.93 -2.89
CA LEU A 2 4.62 -17.56 -2.38
C LEU A 2 4.85 -17.49 -0.86
N TYR A 3 4.05 -18.23 -0.09
CA TYR A 3 4.22 -18.33 1.37
C TYR A 3 5.65 -18.72 1.78
N ASN A 4 6.24 -19.75 1.15
CA ASN A 4 7.61 -20.18 1.45
C ASN A 4 8.65 -19.10 1.11
N VAL A 5 8.44 -18.36 0.02
CA VAL A 5 9.33 -17.25 -0.37
C VAL A 5 9.27 -16.15 0.68
N ILE A 6 8.06 -15.72 1.08
CA ILE A 6 7.89 -14.67 2.08
C ILE A 6 8.45 -15.10 3.43
N LYS A 7 8.18 -16.34 3.85
CA LYS A 7 8.74 -16.92 5.07
C LYS A 7 10.27 -16.91 5.05
N ASN A 8 10.89 -17.22 3.90
CA ASN A 8 12.33 -17.15 3.75
C ASN A 8 12.86 -15.71 3.85
N LEU A 9 12.18 -14.74 3.22
CA LEU A 9 12.55 -13.33 3.33
C LEU A 9 12.49 -12.83 4.78
N ILE A 10 11.43 -13.21 5.51
CA ILE A 10 11.26 -12.86 6.92
C ILE A 10 12.36 -13.49 7.78
N ASN A 11 12.63 -14.78 7.60
CA ASN A 11 13.67 -15.49 8.34
C ASN A 11 15.06 -14.89 8.18
N HIS A 12 15.37 -14.37 6.98
CA HIS A 12 16.67 -13.76 6.70
C HIS A 12 16.68 -12.24 6.95
N ASN A 13 15.57 -11.64 7.43
CA ASN A 13 15.40 -10.20 7.58
C ASN A 13 15.67 -9.38 6.30
N TYR A 14 15.40 -9.96 5.11
CA TYR A 14 15.49 -9.28 3.82
C TYR A 14 14.18 -8.61 3.45
N TYR A 15 13.71 -7.70 4.31
CA TYR A 15 12.49 -6.96 4.07
C TYR A 15 12.42 -5.70 4.95
N GLU A 16 11.74 -4.69 4.44
CA GLU A 16 11.28 -3.56 5.24
C GLU A 16 9.92 -3.94 5.85
N ARG A 17 9.75 -3.75 7.17
CA ARG A 17 8.55 -4.21 7.90
C ARG A 17 7.25 -3.65 7.33
N GLU A 18 7.23 -2.35 7.02
CA GLU A 18 6.08 -1.68 6.45
C GLU A 18 5.72 -2.23 5.06
N ASP A 19 6.73 -2.36 4.19
CA ASP A 19 6.54 -2.89 2.84
C ASP A 19 6.03 -4.34 2.87
N MET A 20 6.61 -5.20 3.72
CA MET A 20 6.16 -6.59 3.83
C MET A 20 4.73 -6.70 4.36
N THR A 21 4.36 -5.86 5.34
CA THR A 21 2.99 -5.83 5.87
C THR A 21 1.99 -5.43 4.77
N ASN A 22 2.30 -4.38 4.01
CA ASN A 22 1.46 -3.93 2.90
C ASN A 22 1.35 -5.00 1.79
N LYS A 23 2.46 -5.67 1.44
CA LYS A 23 2.42 -6.77 0.47
C LYS A 23 1.58 -7.95 0.96
N LEU A 24 1.69 -8.34 2.23
CA LEU A 24 0.88 -9.39 2.83
C LEU A 24 -0.61 -9.08 2.77
N ASN A 25 -1.00 -7.83 3.06
CA ASN A 25 -2.39 -7.37 2.93
C ASN A 25 -2.89 -7.54 1.51
N VAL A 26 -2.11 -7.09 0.52
CA VAL A 26 -2.48 -7.24 -0.90
C VAL A 26 -2.59 -8.71 -1.30
N PHE A 27 -1.62 -9.56 -0.92
CA PHE A 27 -1.66 -10.98 -1.24
C PHE A 27 -2.87 -11.70 -0.64
N MET A 28 -3.32 -11.29 0.54
CA MET A 28 -4.54 -11.79 1.17
C MET A 28 -5.79 -11.31 0.40
N LEU A 29 -5.86 -10.02 0.04
CA LEU A 29 -6.99 -9.47 -0.73
C LEU A 29 -7.17 -10.13 -2.10
N VAL A 30 -6.06 -10.50 -2.76
CA VAL A 30 -6.09 -11.21 -4.04
C VAL A 30 -6.15 -12.74 -3.90
N ASN A 31 -6.36 -13.27 -2.70
CA ASN A 31 -6.41 -14.71 -2.38
C ASN A 31 -5.16 -15.49 -2.83
N GLN A 32 -3.99 -14.85 -2.91
CA GLN A 32 -2.71 -15.51 -3.22
C GLN A 32 -2.10 -16.24 -2.02
N ILE A 33 -2.50 -15.86 -0.81
CA ILE A 33 -2.21 -16.55 0.45
C ILE A 33 -3.50 -16.75 1.22
N ALA A 34 -3.57 -17.84 1.98
CA ALA A 34 -4.69 -18.11 2.86
C ALA A 34 -4.58 -17.30 4.17
N GLN A 35 -5.71 -17.12 4.86
CA GLN A 35 -5.79 -16.27 6.06
C GLN A 35 -4.88 -16.77 7.19
N ASP A 36 -4.78 -18.08 7.38
CA ASP A 36 -3.88 -18.72 8.35
C ASP A 36 -2.41 -18.41 8.03
N GLN A 37 -2.04 -18.46 6.75
CA GLN A 37 -0.69 -18.15 6.28
C GLN A 37 -0.36 -16.66 6.47
N TYR A 38 -1.32 -15.78 6.20
CA TYR A 38 -1.18 -14.34 6.43
C TYR A 38 -0.91 -14.03 7.91
N LEU A 39 -1.71 -14.58 8.83
CA LEU A 39 -1.55 -14.35 10.27
C LEU A 39 -0.22 -14.87 10.80
N GLU A 40 0.24 -16.03 10.33
CA GLU A 40 1.54 -16.58 10.70
C GLU A 40 2.68 -15.65 10.27
N LEU A 41 2.69 -15.23 9.00
CA LEU A 41 3.74 -14.35 8.47
C LEU A 41 3.73 -12.98 9.15
N LEU A 42 2.55 -12.44 9.46
CA LEU A 42 2.41 -11.17 10.19
C LEU A 42 2.99 -11.26 11.60
N ALA A 43 2.72 -12.36 12.31
CA ALA A 43 3.26 -12.62 13.64
C ALA A 43 4.80 -12.81 13.64
N MET A 44 5.35 -13.35 12.55
CA MET A 44 6.81 -13.45 12.39
C MET A 44 7.48 -12.08 12.16
N ILE A 45 6.80 -11.17 11.45
CA ILE A 45 7.31 -9.82 11.16
C ILE A 45 7.22 -8.91 12.39
N ASN A 46 6.10 -8.99 13.09
CA ASN A 46 5.86 -8.23 14.28
C ASN A 46 5.48 -9.24 15.38
N PRO A 47 6.47 -9.78 16.10
CA PRO A 47 6.20 -10.62 17.25
C PRO A 47 5.57 -9.75 18.33
N VAL A 48 4.27 -9.54 18.24
CA VAL A 48 3.50 -8.85 19.25
C VAL A 48 3.51 -9.77 20.47
N GLU A 49 4.28 -9.42 21.50
CA GLU A 49 4.06 -9.95 22.84
C GLU A 49 2.59 -9.71 23.17
N LYS A 50 1.80 -10.79 23.17
CA LYS A 50 0.35 -10.84 23.40
C LYS A 50 -0.21 -9.57 24.04
N LYS A 51 -0.78 -8.70 23.21
CA LYS A 51 -1.90 -7.85 23.59
C LYS A 51 -2.89 -7.90 22.44
N GLU A 52 -3.98 -8.60 22.70
CA GLU A 52 -5.20 -8.53 21.91
C GLU A 52 -5.57 -7.07 21.68
N GLU A 53 -5.85 -6.73 20.42
CA GLU A 53 -6.94 -5.84 19.99
C GLU A 53 -6.98 -5.89 18.47
N VAL A 54 -7.77 -6.84 17.94
CA VAL A 54 -8.29 -6.77 16.58
C VAL A 54 -9.20 -5.55 16.54
N ASN A 55 -8.64 -4.41 16.16
CA ASN A 55 -9.43 -3.25 15.75
C ASN A 55 -9.54 -3.33 14.24
N ASP A 56 -10.60 -3.99 13.76
CA ASP A 56 -11.12 -3.85 12.41
C ASP A 56 -11.43 -2.37 12.15
N LYS A 57 -10.42 -1.62 11.71
CA LYS A 57 -10.61 -0.40 10.94
C LYS A 57 -10.28 -0.71 9.49
N VAL A 58 -11.29 -1.27 8.82
CA VAL A 58 -11.55 -0.93 7.42
C VAL A 58 -11.75 0.58 7.38
N GLU A 59 -10.68 1.33 7.16
CA GLU A 59 -10.78 2.75 6.84
C GLU A 59 -11.03 2.88 5.34
N GLU A 60 -12.29 2.69 4.95
CA GLU A 60 -12.80 3.31 3.74
C GLU A 60 -12.91 4.81 4.03
N LYS A 61 -12.04 5.62 3.43
CA LYS A 61 -12.44 6.94 2.94
C LYS A 61 -11.73 7.34 1.64
N PRO A 62 -12.41 8.13 0.79
CA PRO A 62 -12.12 8.23 -0.64
C PRO A 62 -11.49 9.59 -1.04
N LYS A 63 -10.80 9.57 -2.20
CA LYS A 63 -10.34 10.70 -3.06
C LYS A 63 -9.27 11.62 -2.41
N ASP A 64 -8.23 12.06 -3.11
CA ASP A 64 -8.28 12.92 -4.30
C ASP A 64 -6.92 12.99 -5.03
N ASN A 65 -7.02 13.37 -6.31
CA ASN A 65 -6.02 14.02 -7.18
C ASN A 65 -4.99 13.15 -7.92
N ILE A 66 -5.42 12.66 -9.09
CA ILE A 66 -4.54 12.47 -10.24
C ILE A 66 -4.20 13.87 -10.78
N GLU A 67 -3.00 14.33 -10.49
CA GLU A 67 -2.37 15.49 -11.11
C GLU A 67 -1.96 15.09 -12.54
N ILE A 68 -2.63 15.67 -13.54
CA ILE A 68 -2.20 15.61 -14.94
C ILE A 68 -1.54 16.97 -15.24
N THR A 69 -0.22 16.99 -15.27
CA THR A 69 0.59 18.14 -15.68
C THR A 69 1.37 17.74 -16.92
N GLU A 70 1.04 18.35 -18.07
CA GLU A 70 1.81 18.55 -19.31
C GLU A 70 0.74 18.93 -20.37
N ASP A 71 0.78 20.02 -21.14
CA ASP A 71 1.94 20.73 -21.67
C ASP A 71 1.57 22.15 -22.15
N LYS A 72 2.60 22.97 -22.28
CA LYS A 72 2.60 24.36 -22.76
C LYS A 72 2.05 24.51 -24.18
N LYS A 73 1.35 25.63 -24.44
CA LYS A 73 1.81 26.60 -25.45
C LYS A 73 1.25 28.00 -25.20
N ALA A 74 2.16 28.96 -25.11
CA ALA A 74 1.97 30.40 -25.01
C ALA A 74 1.59 31.05 -26.35
N GLU A 75 1.46 32.38 -26.32
CA GLU A 75 1.32 33.37 -27.41
C GLU A 75 -0.14 33.72 -27.74
N GLU A 76 -0.60 34.97 -27.80
CA GLU A 76 0.02 36.30 -27.65
C GLU A 76 -1.13 37.32 -27.60
N ASN A 77 -0.92 38.46 -26.91
CA ASN A 77 -1.27 39.86 -27.27
C ASN A 77 -2.51 40.15 -28.17
N THR A 78 -3.34 41.19 -27.98
CA THR A 78 -3.15 42.54 -27.43
C THR A 78 -4.50 43.29 -27.50
N GLU A 79 -4.60 44.40 -26.76
CA GLU A 79 -5.26 45.67 -27.15
C GLU A 79 -6.80 45.77 -27.23
N VAL A 80 -7.44 46.39 -26.22
CA VAL A 80 -7.86 47.80 -26.06
C VAL A 80 -9.25 48.17 -26.64
N VAL A 81 -10.08 48.67 -25.71
CA VAL A 81 -11.02 49.82 -25.79
C VAL A 81 -12.30 49.76 -26.65
N SER A 82 -13.40 50.02 -25.94
CA SER A 82 -14.70 50.67 -26.23
C SER A 82 -15.19 50.86 -27.67
N GLN A 83 -16.49 50.58 -27.86
CA GLN A 83 -17.46 51.50 -28.47
C GLN A 83 -18.88 51.18 -27.99
#